data_AF-A0A524GB83-F1
#
_entry.id   AF-A0A524GB83-F1
#
_cell.length_a   1.000
_cell.length_b   1.000
_cell.length_c   1.000
_cell.angle_alpha   90.00
_cell.angle_beta   90.00
_cell.angle_gamma   90.00
#
_symmetry.space_group_name_H-M   'P 1'
#
loop_
_entity.id
_entity.type
_entity.pdbx_description
1 polymer ?
#
loop_
_entity_poly.entity_id
_entity_poly.type
_entity_poly.pdbx_seq_one_letter_code
_entity_poly.pdbx_strand_id
1 'polypeptide(L)'
;MTDQIQCPECGSKLRRGSTFCIHCGNKIADNPELFDLPIHTDNEETVEDVLPSLEESVLEEIKEPVSTEVTNPVSETTNPEPSEDLTWEEEIPYLPQEEVSKIELTSDTTNQPIIEEVKEPRNIDDSNDLSWDEGIKEGMPFKEVAPPRVVAEADDMAVSTDDALSHLFPEMKDDATREAVTHLFPGGRGSTNPTFIDVVVGKPAKISIKTPLSELEHPSCPNCGITITSDGFEYPPYVFDAMGKARSDHADKLLKDNEHERAIEYYEMAKMLFEKSGNEKNIAEAIRRIDLGYDAMAQFHYDEAEVLLKEGNFEWAVVQFKKARELYMFTTDSKKRARCAERARDAYIEWGKHLESEGDQLAKESKTRDALSKYQDAAAKFREGGDTKRLRGLDKKIRKA
;
A
#
# COMPACT_ATOMS: atom_id res chain seq x y z
N MET A 1 14.53 -43.04 -32.61
CA MET A 1 13.80 -42.88 -33.89
C MET A 1 12.61 -41.97 -33.62
N THR A 2 12.49 -40.86 -34.35
CA THR A 2 11.43 -39.86 -34.16
C THR A 2 10.20 -40.25 -34.96
N ASP A 3 9.30 -41.00 -34.33
CA ASP A 3 8.03 -41.39 -34.94
C ASP A 3 7.06 -40.20 -34.97
N GLN A 4 7.03 -39.50 -36.11
CA GLN A 4 6.13 -38.38 -36.37
C GLN A 4 4.96 -38.85 -37.26
N ILE A 5 3.72 -38.61 -36.81
CA ILE A 5 2.50 -38.88 -37.59
C ILE A 5 2.23 -37.64 -38.46
N GLN A 6 1.81 -37.82 -39.71
CA GLN A 6 1.44 -36.70 -40.60
C GLN A 6 -0.09 -36.63 -40.75
N CYS A 7 -0.62 -35.41 -40.80
CA CYS A 7 -2.04 -35.20 -41.06
C CYS A 7 -2.40 -35.63 -42.50
N PRO A 8 -3.45 -36.45 -42.71
CA PRO A 8 -3.83 -36.93 -44.04
C PRO A 8 -4.37 -35.81 -44.96
N GLU A 9 -4.91 -34.72 -44.40
CA GLU A 9 -5.49 -33.63 -45.21
C GLU A 9 -4.45 -32.57 -45.61
N CYS A 10 -3.58 -32.17 -44.69
CA CYS A 10 -2.67 -31.04 -44.92
C CYS A 10 -1.18 -31.42 -44.92
N GLY A 11 -0.83 -32.67 -44.62
CA GLY A 11 0.56 -33.15 -44.57
C GLY A 11 1.40 -32.61 -43.40
N SER A 12 0.80 -31.85 -42.48
CA SER A 12 1.52 -31.30 -41.33
C SER A 12 1.97 -32.39 -40.36
N LYS A 13 3.20 -32.28 -39.85
CA LYS A 13 3.77 -33.20 -38.86
C LYS A 13 3.15 -32.97 -37.49
N LEU A 14 2.69 -34.03 -36.86
CA LEU A 14 2.00 -34.01 -35.57
C LEU A 14 2.68 -34.97 -34.58
N ARG A 15 2.55 -34.66 -33.29
CA ARG A 15 3.03 -35.53 -32.20
C ARG A 15 2.07 -36.70 -32.00
N ARG A 16 2.59 -37.87 -31.63
CA ARG A 16 1.76 -39.02 -31.22
C ARG A 16 0.81 -38.60 -30.08
N GLY A 17 -0.46 -38.97 -30.21
CA GLY A 17 -1.52 -38.63 -29.25
C GLY A 17 -2.32 -37.34 -29.56
N SER A 18 -2.03 -36.64 -30.66
CA SER A 18 -2.87 -35.52 -31.10
C SER A 18 -4.16 -36.03 -31.76
N THR A 19 -5.30 -35.74 -31.15
CA THR A 19 -6.64 -36.12 -31.64
C THR A 19 -7.14 -35.24 -32.79
N PHE A 20 -6.48 -34.09 -33.04
CA PHE A 20 -6.79 -33.16 -34.13
C PHE A 20 -5.52 -32.49 -34.67
N CYS A 21 -5.54 -32.10 -35.95
CA CYS A 21 -4.45 -31.36 -36.57
C CYS A 21 -4.50 -29.88 -36.15
N ILE A 22 -3.40 -29.35 -35.61
CA ILE A 22 -3.28 -27.95 -35.20
C ILE A 22 -3.39 -26.98 -36.41
N HIS A 23 -3.01 -27.43 -37.61
CA HIS A 23 -2.98 -26.57 -38.80
C HIS A 23 -4.29 -26.53 -39.58
N CYS A 24 -5.01 -27.65 -39.72
CA CYS A 24 -6.25 -27.69 -40.51
C CYS A 24 -7.50 -28.03 -39.70
N GLY A 25 -7.37 -28.35 -38.42
CA GLY A 25 -8.50 -28.70 -37.55
C GLY A 25 -9.10 -30.07 -37.79
N ASN A 26 -8.58 -30.86 -38.75
CA ASN A 26 -9.16 -32.16 -39.05
C ASN A 26 -8.88 -33.18 -37.92
N LYS A 27 -9.89 -33.99 -37.58
CA LYS A 27 -9.81 -34.99 -36.52
C LYS A 27 -9.01 -36.19 -36.99
N ILE A 28 -8.04 -36.63 -36.19
CA ILE A 28 -7.22 -37.80 -36.49
C ILE A 28 -7.81 -38.98 -35.73
N ALA A 29 -8.11 -40.07 -36.44
CA ALA A 29 -8.62 -41.27 -35.81
C ALA A 29 -7.51 -41.92 -34.98
N ASP A 30 -7.78 -42.16 -33.69
CA ASP A 30 -6.80 -42.65 -32.69
C ASP A 30 -6.36 -44.11 -32.88
N ASN A 31 -6.55 -44.72 -34.05
CA ASN A 31 -6.28 -46.15 -34.23
C ASN A 31 -5.60 -46.47 -35.57
N PRO A 32 -4.26 -46.39 -35.65
CA PRO A 32 -3.53 -47.13 -36.66
C PRO A 32 -3.38 -48.58 -36.19
N GLU A 33 -4.13 -49.50 -36.82
CA GLU A 33 -3.89 -50.94 -36.70
C GLU A 33 -2.42 -51.24 -37.01
N LEU A 34 -1.75 -51.86 -36.04
CA LEU A 34 -0.38 -52.34 -36.08
C LEU A 34 -0.22 -53.34 -37.23
N PHE A 35 0.53 -52.96 -38.26
CA PHE A 35 1.18 -53.93 -39.15
C PHE A 35 2.55 -54.29 -38.57
N ASP A 36 2.62 -55.47 -37.96
CA ASP A 36 3.87 -56.11 -37.56
C ASP A 36 4.68 -56.56 -38.78
N LEU A 37 5.91 -56.06 -38.92
CA LEU A 37 7.00 -56.79 -39.58
C LEU A 37 8.33 -56.59 -38.83
N PRO A 38 9.24 -57.58 -38.88
CA PRO A 38 10.15 -57.84 -37.78
C PRO A 38 11.64 -57.48 -38.07
N ILE A 39 12.37 -57.28 -36.96
CA ILE A 39 13.82 -57.45 -36.75
C ILE A 39 14.75 -56.37 -37.32
N HIS A 40 15.47 -55.67 -36.43
CA HIS A 40 16.93 -55.84 -36.33
C HIS A 40 17.48 -55.38 -34.97
N THR A 41 18.40 -56.22 -34.50
CA THR A 41 19.21 -56.25 -33.29
C THR A 41 20.16 -55.05 -33.16
N ASP A 42 20.41 -54.57 -31.93
CA ASP A 42 21.74 -54.61 -31.26
C ASP A 42 21.82 -53.64 -30.06
N ASN A 43 22.41 -54.15 -28.98
CA ASN A 43 23.16 -53.50 -27.89
C ASN A 43 22.46 -52.60 -26.84
N GLU A 44 22.07 -53.26 -25.75
CA GLU A 44 22.70 -53.16 -24.42
C GLU A 44 23.56 -51.91 -24.11
N GLU A 45 23.06 -51.05 -23.20
CA GLU A 45 23.78 -50.66 -21.99
C GLU A 45 22.80 -50.04 -20.98
N THR A 46 22.71 -50.71 -19.83
CA THR A 46 21.93 -50.37 -18.63
C THR A 46 22.63 -49.26 -17.85
N VAL A 47 21.92 -48.17 -17.53
CA VAL A 47 22.31 -47.26 -16.44
C VAL A 47 21.12 -47.13 -15.50
N GLU A 48 21.30 -47.68 -14.30
CA GLU A 48 20.34 -47.63 -13.20
C GLU A 48 20.26 -46.22 -12.61
N ASP A 49 19.02 -45.75 -12.42
CA ASP A 49 18.68 -44.59 -11.61
C ASP A 49 19.08 -44.83 -10.14
N VAL A 50 20.12 -44.14 -9.69
CA VAL A 50 20.43 -43.97 -8.26
C VAL A 50 20.32 -42.49 -7.92
N LEU A 51 19.32 -42.18 -7.08
CA LEU A 51 19.11 -40.89 -6.43
C LEU A 51 20.35 -40.51 -5.58
N PRO A 52 20.87 -39.28 -5.67
CA PRO A 52 21.97 -38.84 -4.81
C PRO A 52 21.46 -38.59 -3.37
N SER A 53 22.20 -39.15 -2.40
CA SER A 53 21.93 -38.96 -0.96
C SER A 53 22.34 -37.57 -0.49
N LEU A 54 21.56 -37.08 0.47
CA LEU A 54 21.55 -35.72 0.98
C LEU A 54 22.49 -35.56 2.18
N GLU A 55 23.78 -35.83 1.99
CA GLU A 55 24.79 -35.72 3.07
C GLU A 55 26.13 -35.20 2.53
N GLU A 56 26.17 -33.95 2.10
CA GLU A 56 27.42 -33.17 2.04
C GLU A 56 27.09 -31.67 2.01
N SER A 57 26.50 -31.19 3.11
CA SER A 57 26.43 -29.75 3.40
C SER A 57 27.79 -29.32 3.95
N VAL A 58 28.65 -28.85 3.03
CA VAL A 58 29.88 -28.11 3.33
C VAL A 58 29.52 -26.84 4.09
N LEU A 59 29.55 -26.92 5.42
CA LEU A 59 29.44 -25.79 6.32
C LEU A 59 30.86 -25.23 6.50
N GLU A 60 31.19 -24.18 5.75
CA GLU A 60 32.43 -23.45 5.93
C GLU A 60 32.46 -22.79 7.33
N GLU A 61 33.48 -23.20 8.07
CA GLU A 61 33.82 -22.83 9.43
C GLU A 61 34.25 -21.35 9.48
N ILE A 62 33.31 -20.44 9.78
CA ILE A 62 33.62 -19.04 10.06
C ILE A 62 34.29 -18.97 11.43
N LYS A 63 35.60 -18.79 11.38
CA LYS A 63 36.50 -18.55 12.49
C LYS A 63 36.10 -17.29 13.27
N GLU A 64 35.74 -17.48 14.54
CA GLU A 64 35.50 -16.40 15.51
C GLU A 64 36.76 -15.53 15.68
N PRO A 65 36.64 -14.18 15.69
CA PRO A 65 37.75 -13.34 16.14
C PRO A 65 37.81 -13.31 17.67
N VAL A 66 38.91 -13.90 18.16
CA VAL A 66 39.47 -13.76 19.50
C VAL A 66 39.46 -12.29 19.95
N SER A 67 38.82 -12.04 21.09
CA SER A 67 38.97 -10.81 21.88
C SER A 67 40.33 -10.83 22.56
N THR A 68 41.24 -9.94 22.15
CA THR A 68 42.43 -9.60 22.91
C THR A 68 42.25 -8.24 23.58
N GLU A 69 42.18 -8.29 24.91
CA GLU A 69 42.47 -7.17 25.80
C GLU A 69 43.87 -6.63 25.49
N VAL A 70 43.96 -5.34 25.15
CA VAL A 70 45.22 -4.59 25.25
C VAL A 70 44.94 -3.25 25.91
N THR A 71 45.60 -3.12 27.04
CA THR A 71 45.77 -2.01 27.95
C THR A 71 46.32 -0.73 27.30
N ASN A 72 45.82 0.42 27.76
CA ASN A 72 46.44 1.75 27.64
C ASN A 72 47.94 1.72 28.05
N PRO A 73 48.78 2.56 27.40
CA PRO A 73 49.21 3.78 28.10
C PRO A 73 49.35 5.04 27.21
N VAL A 74 48.84 6.15 27.76
CA VAL A 74 49.45 7.49 27.97
C VAL A 74 50.54 8.03 27.01
N SER A 75 50.35 9.32 26.66
CA SER A 75 51.28 10.34 26.11
C SER A 75 51.59 10.26 24.60
N GLU A 76 51.81 11.32 23.82
CA GLU A 76 52.07 12.73 24.07
C GLU A 76 51.84 13.52 22.76
N THR A 77 51.43 14.77 22.91
CA THR A 77 51.52 15.95 22.03
C THR A 77 52.39 15.84 20.76
N THR A 78 51.82 16.09 19.56
CA THR A 78 52.43 17.00 18.57
C THR A 78 51.43 17.44 17.49
N ASN A 79 51.29 18.76 17.33
CA ASN A 79 50.72 19.45 16.17
C ASN A 79 51.85 19.57 15.11
N PRO A 80 51.59 19.52 13.79
CA PRO A 80 51.42 20.80 13.08
C PRO A 80 50.50 20.79 11.83
N GLU A 81 49.83 21.93 11.66
CA GLU A 81 49.58 22.72 10.44
C GLU A 81 48.85 22.18 9.19
N PRO A 82 48.20 23.10 8.42
CA PRO A 82 47.05 22.80 7.56
C PRO A 82 47.38 22.83 6.05
N SER A 83 46.81 21.88 5.32
CA SER A 83 46.76 21.77 3.85
C SER A 83 45.56 20.87 3.56
N GLU A 84 44.61 21.09 2.65
CA GLU A 84 44.52 21.88 1.43
C GLU A 84 43.01 22.08 1.17
N ASP A 85 42.67 23.23 0.58
CA ASP A 85 41.35 23.51 0.03
C ASP A 85 41.05 22.54 -1.13
N LEU A 86 40.08 21.64 -0.93
CA LEU A 86 39.51 20.82 -2.01
C LEU A 86 38.29 21.55 -2.60
N THR A 87 38.57 22.46 -3.52
CA THR A 87 37.58 23.02 -4.46
C THR A 87 37.25 21.97 -5.53
N TRP A 88 36.06 21.38 -5.45
CA TRP A 88 35.50 20.49 -6.49
C TRP A 88 34.79 21.31 -7.57
N GLU A 89 35.55 22.10 -8.33
CA GLU A 89 35.08 22.76 -9.56
C GLU A 89 35.73 22.07 -10.77
N GLU A 90 35.10 21.00 -11.25
CA GLU A 90 35.35 20.31 -12.52
C GLU A 90 34.11 19.43 -12.76
N GLU A 91 33.45 19.36 -13.91
CA GLU A 91 33.57 19.98 -15.22
C GLU A 91 32.25 19.56 -15.90
N ILE A 92 31.33 20.48 -16.17
CA ILE A 92 30.07 20.13 -16.87
C ILE A 92 30.35 20.19 -18.38
N PRO A 93 30.19 19.09 -19.14
CA PRO A 93 30.40 19.11 -20.58
C PRO A 93 29.39 20.03 -21.28
N TYR A 94 29.91 20.98 -22.06
CA TYR A 94 29.14 21.90 -22.90
C TYR A 94 28.22 21.14 -23.87
N LEU A 95 26.92 21.37 -23.76
CA LEU A 95 25.93 21.03 -24.79
C LEU A 95 25.86 22.16 -25.83
N PRO A 96 25.65 21.85 -27.13
CA PRO A 96 25.60 22.86 -28.19
C PRO A 96 24.42 23.81 -28.01
N GLN A 97 24.69 25.11 -28.10
CA GLN A 97 23.70 26.18 -28.08
C GLN A 97 22.91 26.19 -29.40
N GLU A 98 21.61 25.95 -29.33
CA GLU A 98 20.68 26.27 -30.43
C GLU A 98 20.35 27.77 -30.43
N GLU A 99 20.26 28.29 -31.65
CA GLU A 99 20.18 29.70 -32.01
C GLU A 99 18.86 30.35 -31.53
N VAL A 100 18.96 31.23 -30.54
CA VAL A 100 17.87 32.15 -30.19
C VAL A 100 17.94 33.35 -31.14
N SER A 101 16.97 33.41 -32.05
CA SER A 101 16.78 34.50 -32.99
C SER A 101 16.30 35.76 -32.27
N LYS A 102 17.07 36.84 -32.47
CA LYS A 102 16.76 38.23 -32.14
C LYS A 102 15.44 38.66 -32.78
N ILE A 103 14.52 39.19 -31.98
CA ILE A 103 13.54 40.17 -32.43
C ILE A 103 13.73 41.43 -31.57
N GLU A 104 14.40 42.41 -32.16
CA GLU A 104 14.38 43.80 -31.72
C GLU A 104 13.03 44.40 -32.06
N LEU A 105 12.33 45.01 -31.11
CA LEU A 105 11.33 46.01 -31.46
C LEU A 105 11.41 47.22 -30.53
N THR A 106 11.70 48.33 -31.19
CA THR A 106 11.88 49.69 -30.73
C THR A 106 10.59 50.31 -30.23
N SER A 107 10.70 51.07 -29.14
CA SER A 107 9.73 52.06 -28.70
C SER A 107 9.70 53.27 -29.63
N ASP A 108 8.54 53.63 -30.18
CA ASP A 108 8.09 55.03 -30.16
C ASP A 108 6.64 55.22 -30.65
N THR A 109 5.86 55.93 -29.82
CA THR A 109 4.91 57.01 -30.14
C THR A 109 3.89 56.82 -31.27
N THR A 110 2.57 56.87 -30.95
CA THR A 110 1.64 57.97 -31.33
C THR A 110 0.18 57.66 -30.93
N ASN A 111 -0.48 58.65 -30.31
CA ASN A 111 -1.90 58.74 -29.97
C ASN A 111 -2.85 58.68 -31.19
N GLN A 112 -3.97 57.94 -31.10
CA GLN A 112 -5.38 58.46 -31.13
C GLN A 112 -6.42 57.33 -31.32
N PRO A 113 -7.70 57.57 -30.96
CA PRO A 113 -8.67 56.53 -30.59
C PRO A 113 -9.59 56.13 -31.74
N ILE A 114 -9.93 54.84 -31.83
CA ILE A 114 -11.01 54.35 -32.69
C ILE A 114 -11.96 53.51 -31.84
N ILE A 115 -13.21 53.95 -31.86
CA ILE A 115 -14.41 53.33 -31.31
C ILE A 115 -14.73 52.09 -32.16
N GLU A 116 -14.86 50.91 -31.56
CA GLU A 116 -15.50 49.76 -32.23
C GLU A 116 -16.19 48.84 -31.21
N GLU A 117 -17.52 48.95 -31.20
CA GLU A 117 -18.56 47.93 -31.06
C GLU A 117 -18.18 46.57 -30.44
N VAL A 118 -18.63 46.37 -29.20
CA VAL A 118 -18.71 45.08 -28.51
C VAL A 118 -19.85 44.25 -29.11
N LYS A 119 -19.52 43.10 -29.71
CA LYS A 119 -20.49 42.02 -30.03
C LYS A 119 -20.37 40.89 -29.02
N GLU A 120 -21.51 40.56 -28.43
CA GLU A 120 -21.75 39.49 -27.47
C GLU A 120 -21.50 38.08 -28.06
N PRO A 121 -21.08 37.09 -27.24
CA PRO A 121 -21.03 35.70 -27.64
C PRO A 121 -22.42 35.04 -27.58
N ARG A 122 -22.72 34.27 -28.63
CA ARG A 122 -23.97 33.53 -28.84
C ARG A 122 -24.12 32.36 -27.88
N ASN A 123 -25.29 32.26 -27.27
CA ASN A 123 -25.84 31.07 -26.62
C ASN A 123 -25.95 29.91 -27.62
N ILE A 124 -25.47 28.74 -27.21
CA ILE A 124 -25.76 27.46 -27.84
C ILE A 124 -26.77 26.76 -26.92
N ASP A 125 -28.03 26.85 -27.30
CA ASP A 125 -29.09 25.96 -26.85
C ASP A 125 -29.01 24.68 -27.69
N ASP A 126 -28.63 23.56 -27.08
CA ASP A 126 -28.84 22.22 -27.65
C ASP A 126 -29.45 21.33 -26.55
N SER A 127 -30.77 21.39 -26.48
CA SER A 127 -31.62 20.42 -25.81
C SER A 127 -31.63 19.12 -26.60
N ASN A 128 -31.04 18.06 -26.05
CA ASN A 128 -31.23 16.70 -26.56
C ASN A 128 -31.99 15.88 -25.50
N ASP A 129 -33.30 15.79 -25.74
CA ASP A 129 -34.25 14.87 -25.14
C ASP A 129 -33.72 13.43 -25.21
N LEU A 130 -33.45 12.83 -24.05
CA LEU A 130 -33.34 11.38 -23.88
C LEU A 130 -34.44 10.92 -22.93
N SER A 131 -35.68 10.96 -23.42
CA SER A 131 -36.81 10.29 -22.80
C SER A 131 -36.69 8.78 -23.03
N TRP A 132 -36.46 8.01 -21.96
CA TRP A 132 -36.48 6.54 -21.96
C TRP A 132 -37.88 5.94 -21.76
N ASP A 133 -38.92 6.63 -22.24
CA ASP A 133 -40.30 6.16 -22.16
C ASP A 133 -40.73 5.52 -23.48
N GLU A 134 -40.27 4.29 -23.76
CA GLU A 134 -40.91 3.46 -24.78
C GLU A 134 -40.73 1.95 -24.48
N GLY A 135 -41.77 1.35 -23.90
CA GLY A 135 -42.22 0.01 -24.31
C GLY A 135 -41.54 -1.22 -23.70
N ILE A 136 -41.63 -1.41 -22.37
CA ILE A 136 -41.46 -2.74 -21.78
C ILE A 136 -42.72 -3.57 -22.12
N LYS A 137 -42.58 -4.49 -23.07
CA LYS A 137 -43.62 -5.46 -23.44
C LYS A 137 -43.83 -6.46 -22.29
N GLU A 138 -45.03 -6.48 -21.73
CA GLU A 138 -45.53 -7.50 -20.80
C GLU A 138 -45.48 -8.88 -21.47
N GLY A 139 -44.54 -9.72 -21.04
CA GLY A 139 -44.39 -11.06 -21.59
C GLY A 139 -43.31 -11.93 -20.95
N MET A 140 -42.93 -11.68 -19.69
CA MET A 140 -42.00 -12.56 -18.97
C MET A 140 -42.75 -13.34 -17.86
N PRO A 141 -42.62 -14.67 -17.78
CA PRO A 141 -43.33 -15.52 -16.83
C PRO A 141 -42.60 -15.59 -15.47
N PHE A 142 -42.01 -14.49 -15.02
CA PHE A 142 -41.40 -14.42 -13.70
C PHE A 142 -42.47 -13.96 -12.72
N LYS A 143 -43.05 -14.94 -12.05
CA LYS A 143 -43.94 -14.72 -10.91
C LYS A 143 -43.07 -14.12 -9.79
N GLU A 144 -43.18 -12.81 -9.57
CA GLU A 144 -42.54 -12.12 -8.45
C GLU A 144 -42.93 -12.84 -7.15
N VAL A 145 -42.01 -13.63 -6.61
CA VAL A 145 -42.15 -14.22 -5.29
C VAL A 145 -41.81 -13.09 -4.33
N ALA A 146 -42.82 -12.57 -3.64
CA ALA A 146 -42.63 -11.53 -2.64
C ALA A 146 -41.54 -11.98 -1.65
N PRO A 147 -40.53 -11.13 -1.36
CA PRO A 147 -39.48 -11.48 -0.42
C PRO A 147 -40.11 -11.87 0.92
N PRO A 148 -39.62 -12.96 1.57
CA PRO A 148 -40.19 -13.44 2.82
C PRO A 148 -40.20 -12.31 3.83
N ARG A 149 -41.41 -11.96 4.27
CA ARG A 149 -41.63 -10.93 5.27
C ARG A 149 -41.01 -11.43 6.56
N VAL A 150 -39.89 -10.83 6.99
CA VAL A 150 -39.32 -11.07 8.31
C VAL A 150 -40.30 -10.48 9.31
N VAL A 151 -41.22 -11.31 9.79
CA VAL A 151 -42.09 -10.97 10.92
C VAL A 151 -41.18 -11.04 12.13
N ALA A 152 -40.61 -9.90 12.53
CA ALA A 152 -40.13 -9.76 13.89
C ALA A 152 -41.37 -9.82 14.77
N GLU A 153 -41.64 -11.01 15.34
CA GLU A 153 -42.49 -11.12 16.52
C GLU A 153 -41.78 -10.31 17.61
N ALA A 154 -42.13 -9.03 17.68
CA ALA A 154 -41.83 -8.15 18.78
C ALA A 154 -42.70 -8.60 19.96
N ASP A 155 -42.34 -9.73 20.56
CA ASP A 155 -42.68 -9.93 21.95
C ASP A 155 -41.82 -8.94 22.74
N ASP A 156 -42.48 -7.89 23.20
CA ASP A 156 -41.95 -6.81 24.05
C ASP A 156 -41.40 -7.39 25.37
N MET A 157 -40.22 -8.02 25.32
CA MET A 157 -39.39 -8.19 26.49
C MET A 157 -38.72 -6.85 26.77
N ALA A 158 -39.46 -5.97 27.44
CA ALA A 158 -38.88 -4.79 28.08
C ALA A 158 -37.92 -5.27 29.18
N VAL A 159 -36.68 -5.59 28.80
CA VAL A 159 -35.61 -5.87 29.73
C VAL A 159 -35.29 -4.56 30.45
N SER A 160 -35.88 -4.40 31.63
CA SER A 160 -35.55 -3.32 32.56
C SER A 160 -34.04 -3.33 32.79
N THR A 161 -33.41 -2.16 32.74
CA THR A 161 -31.96 -2.00 32.97
C THR A 161 -31.51 -2.57 34.32
N ASP A 162 -32.41 -2.64 35.30
CA ASP A 162 -32.14 -3.23 36.61
C ASP A 162 -32.03 -4.76 36.57
N ASP A 163 -32.69 -5.44 35.63
CA ASP A 163 -32.67 -6.90 35.50
C ASP A 163 -31.43 -7.39 34.73
N ALA A 164 -30.91 -6.56 33.81
CA ALA A 164 -29.60 -6.80 33.19
C ALA A 164 -28.45 -6.61 34.21
N LEU A 165 -28.59 -5.64 35.12
CA LEU A 165 -27.59 -5.34 36.15
C LEU A 165 -27.53 -6.38 37.26
N SER A 166 -28.66 -6.99 37.62
CA SER A 166 -28.73 -8.07 38.62
C SER A 166 -28.08 -9.36 38.11
N HIS A 167 -28.18 -9.63 36.80
CA HIS A 167 -27.63 -10.84 36.20
C HIS A 167 -26.12 -10.76 35.92
N LEU A 168 -25.58 -9.56 35.68
CA LEU A 168 -24.15 -9.34 35.40
C LEU A 168 -23.28 -9.28 36.67
N PHE A 169 -23.85 -8.93 37.82
CA PHE A 169 -23.10 -8.78 39.07
C PHE A 169 -23.85 -9.39 40.28
N PRO A 170 -23.89 -10.73 40.41
CA PRO A 170 -24.64 -11.41 41.48
C PRO A 170 -24.06 -11.21 42.88
N GLU A 171 -22.78 -10.82 42.99
CA GLU A 171 -22.11 -10.59 44.26
C GLU A 171 -21.94 -9.09 44.52
N MET A 172 -22.45 -8.66 45.68
CA MET A 172 -22.65 -7.27 46.07
C MET A 172 -21.40 -6.38 46.02
N LYS A 173 -21.58 -5.29 45.27
CA LYS A 173 -21.47 -3.87 45.69
C LYS A 173 -20.18 -3.41 46.38
N ASP A 174 -19.34 -2.78 45.58
CA ASP A 174 -18.63 -1.57 46.01
C ASP A 174 -19.09 -0.40 45.11
N ASP A 175 -19.85 0.54 45.67
CA ASP A 175 -20.26 1.76 44.95
C ASP A 175 -19.03 2.57 44.45
N ALA A 176 -17.87 2.35 45.08
CA ALA A 176 -16.58 2.89 44.66
C ALA A 176 -16.11 2.37 43.29
N THR A 177 -16.41 1.11 42.94
CA THR A 177 -16.07 0.57 41.61
C THR A 177 -17.02 1.12 40.54
N ARG A 178 -18.27 1.41 40.90
CA ARG A 178 -19.22 2.07 39.99
C ARG A 178 -18.81 3.50 39.66
N GLU A 179 -18.39 4.29 40.64
CA GLU A 179 -17.85 5.64 40.40
C GLU A 179 -16.51 5.65 39.63
N ALA A 180 -15.66 4.64 39.84
CA ALA A 180 -14.43 4.50 39.08
C ALA A 180 -14.69 4.15 37.59
N VAL A 181 -15.75 3.38 37.32
CA VAL A 181 -16.10 2.95 35.96
C VAL A 181 -16.90 4.02 35.20
N THR A 182 -17.69 4.86 35.87
CA THR A 182 -18.43 5.94 35.21
C THR A 182 -17.53 7.04 34.64
N HIS A 183 -16.34 7.28 35.22
CA HIS A 183 -15.36 8.21 34.66
C HIS A 183 -14.55 7.62 33.49
N LEU A 184 -14.62 6.31 33.24
CA LEU A 184 -13.95 5.66 32.10
C LEU A 184 -14.77 5.76 30.80
N PHE A 185 -16.05 6.13 30.89
CA PHE A 185 -16.92 6.29 29.72
C PHE A 185 -17.73 7.61 29.73
N PRO A 186 -17.08 8.79 29.81
CA PRO A 186 -17.76 10.06 29.69
C PRO A 186 -18.09 10.32 28.21
N GLY A 187 -19.33 10.01 27.81
CA GLY A 187 -19.85 10.31 26.47
C GLY A 187 -19.51 9.23 25.45
N GLY A 188 -20.53 8.45 25.09
CA GLY A 188 -20.40 7.28 24.23
C GLY A 188 -19.69 7.53 22.90
N ARG A 189 -18.67 6.71 22.64
CA ARG A 189 -18.29 6.09 21.35
C ARG A 189 -17.05 5.22 21.61
N GLY A 190 -17.24 4.15 22.38
CA GLY A 190 -16.23 3.12 22.56
C GLY A 190 -16.43 2.03 21.53
N SER A 191 -15.42 1.77 20.71
CA SER A 191 -15.32 0.57 19.87
C SER A 191 -15.47 -0.67 20.77
N THR A 192 -16.60 -1.36 20.68
CA THR A 192 -16.83 -2.58 21.46
C THR A 192 -15.93 -3.69 20.95
N ASN A 193 -15.01 -4.15 21.79
CA ASN A 193 -14.27 -5.39 21.57
C ASN A 193 -15.30 -6.53 21.37
N PRO A 194 -15.16 -7.43 20.37
CA PRO A 194 -16.12 -8.52 20.12
C PRO A 194 -16.44 -9.38 21.34
N THR A 195 -15.53 -9.46 22.31
CA THR A 195 -15.76 -10.14 23.60
C THR A 195 -16.82 -9.45 24.47
N PHE A 196 -17.02 -8.14 24.33
CA PHE A 196 -18.07 -7.40 25.05
C PHE A 196 -19.46 -7.69 24.47
N ILE A 197 -19.56 -7.85 23.15
CA ILE A 197 -20.83 -8.22 22.48
C ILE A 197 -21.27 -9.62 22.93
N ASP A 198 -20.34 -10.57 23.00
CA ASP A 198 -20.63 -11.94 23.47
C ASP A 198 -21.12 -12.00 24.93
N VAL A 199 -20.68 -11.05 25.77
CA VAL A 199 -21.04 -10.99 27.20
C VAL A 199 -22.35 -10.25 27.43
N VAL A 200 -22.60 -9.15 26.71
CA VAL A 200 -23.82 -8.33 26.90
C VAL A 200 -25.02 -8.92 26.17
N VAL A 201 -24.82 -9.44 24.96
CA VAL A 201 -25.92 -10.03 24.17
C VAL A 201 -26.17 -11.49 24.59
N GLY A 202 -25.20 -12.10 25.29
CA GLY A 202 -25.17 -13.52 25.59
C GLY A 202 -24.97 -14.32 24.30
N LYS A 203 -23.99 -15.24 24.26
CA LYS A 203 -23.89 -16.18 23.13
C LYS A 203 -25.23 -16.92 23.01
N PRO A 204 -26.02 -16.71 21.94
CA PRO A 204 -27.27 -17.43 21.78
C PRO A 204 -26.91 -18.91 21.73
N ALA A 205 -27.42 -19.68 22.70
CA ALA A 205 -27.18 -21.11 22.81
C ALA A 205 -27.81 -21.80 21.59
N LYS A 206 -27.03 -21.87 20.50
CA LYS A 206 -27.39 -22.45 19.20
C LYS A 206 -28.52 -21.68 18.50
N ILE A 207 -28.15 -20.77 17.61
CA ILE A 207 -28.97 -20.47 16.43
C ILE A 207 -28.86 -21.71 15.50
N SER A 208 -29.41 -22.85 15.94
CA SER A 208 -29.65 -23.97 15.05
C SER A 208 -30.89 -23.61 14.25
N ILE A 209 -30.70 -23.21 12.99
CA ILE A 209 -31.79 -23.18 12.03
C ILE A 209 -32.37 -24.61 12.06
N LYS A 210 -33.59 -24.77 12.58
CA LYS A 210 -34.24 -26.09 12.77
C LYS A 210 -34.45 -26.87 11.47
N THR A 211 -34.22 -26.19 10.35
CA THR A 211 -34.22 -26.76 9.02
C THR A 211 -32.85 -26.45 8.45
N PRO A 212 -31.96 -27.44 8.20
CA PRO A 212 -30.78 -27.16 7.38
C PRO A 212 -31.34 -26.55 6.10
N LEU A 213 -30.89 -25.34 5.75
CA LEU A 213 -31.15 -24.79 4.41
C LEU A 213 -30.77 -25.92 3.45
N SER A 214 -31.74 -26.43 2.69
CA SER A 214 -31.40 -27.40 1.66
C SER A 214 -30.43 -26.67 0.76
N GLU A 215 -29.16 -27.05 0.81
CA GLU A 215 -28.16 -26.61 -0.14
C GLU A 215 -28.82 -26.82 -1.50
N LEU A 216 -29.14 -25.71 -2.18
CA LEU A 216 -29.66 -25.79 -3.54
C LEU A 216 -28.62 -26.57 -4.31
N GLU A 217 -28.92 -27.85 -4.58
CA GLU A 217 -28.07 -28.78 -5.30
C GLU A 217 -27.56 -28.01 -6.51
N HIS A 218 -26.26 -27.73 -6.52
CA HIS A 218 -25.64 -26.97 -7.58
C HIS A 218 -26.07 -27.63 -8.89
N PRO A 219 -26.63 -26.87 -9.86
CA PRO A 219 -27.22 -27.45 -11.06
C PRO A 219 -26.14 -28.21 -11.82
N SER A 220 -26.02 -29.50 -11.55
CA SER A 220 -25.16 -30.40 -12.29
C SER A 220 -25.74 -30.50 -13.69
N CYS A 221 -24.88 -30.43 -14.71
CA CYS A 221 -25.35 -30.49 -16.08
C CYS A 221 -26.07 -31.84 -16.29
N PRO A 222 -27.37 -31.85 -16.64
CA PRO A 222 -28.16 -33.08 -16.72
C PRO A 222 -27.71 -34.04 -17.84
N ASN A 223 -26.80 -33.60 -18.72
CA ASN A 223 -26.29 -34.42 -19.82
C ASN A 223 -24.91 -35.05 -19.53
N CYS A 224 -24.10 -34.50 -18.62
CA CYS A 224 -22.76 -35.02 -18.35
C CYS A 224 -22.42 -35.23 -16.87
N GLY A 225 -23.27 -34.81 -15.94
CA GLY A 225 -23.07 -35.02 -14.50
C GLY A 225 -21.86 -34.29 -13.90
N ILE A 226 -21.15 -33.47 -14.70
CA ILE A 226 -20.10 -32.60 -14.19
C ILE A 226 -20.78 -31.54 -13.33
N THR A 227 -20.52 -31.61 -12.04
CA THR A 227 -20.71 -30.47 -11.15
C THR A 227 -19.79 -29.38 -11.67
N ILE A 228 -20.38 -28.31 -12.21
CA ILE A 228 -19.63 -27.07 -12.42
C ILE A 228 -19.31 -26.59 -11.01
N THR A 229 -18.23 -27.11 -10.43
CA THR A 229 -17.60 -26.44 -9.30
C THR A 229 -17.34 -25.03 -9.77
N SER A 230 -17.79 -24.06 -8.98
CA SER A 230 -17.77 -22.63 -9.26
C SER A 230 -16.42 -22.05 -9.68
N ASP A 231 -15.35 -22.86 -9.66
CA ASP A 231 -13.96 -22.40 -9.65
C ASP A 231 -13.05 -23.07 -10.69
N GLY A 232 -13.60 -23.82 -11.65
CA GLY A 232 -12.81 -24.42 -12.74
C GLY A 232 -12.67 -23.57 -14.01
N PHE A 233 -13.39 -22.44 -14.09
CA PHE A 233 -13.37 -21.58 -15.28
C PHE A 233 -12.15 -20.65 -15.22
N GLU A 234 -11.05 -21.07 -15.82
CA GLU A 234 -9.89 -20.22 -16.02
C GLU A 234 -10.18 -19.23 -17.16
N TYR A 235 -10.18 -17.93 -16.83
CA TYR A 235 -10.37 -16.89 -17.82
C TYR A 235 -9.18 -16.88 -18.80
N PRO A 236 -9.42 -16.65 -20.10
CA PRO A 236 -8.33 -16.41 -21.03
C PRO A 236 -7.43 -15.24 -20.58
N PRO A 237 -6.11 -15.27 -20.87
CA PRO A 237 -5.16 -14.24 -20.42
C PRO A 237 -5.55 -12.79 -20.73
N TYR A 238 -6.20 -12.55 -21.88
CA TYR A 238 -6.63 -11.21 -22.28
C TYR A 238 -7.71 -10.62 -21.36
N VAL A 239 -8.51 -11.45 -20.68
CA VAL A 239 -9.53 -10.99 -19.73
C VAL A 239 -8.85 -10.47 -18.46
N PHE A 240 -7.84 -11.20 -17.96
CA PHE A 240 -7.04 -10.74 -16.83
C PHE A 240 -6.31 -9.42 -17.13
N ASP A 241 -5.79 -9.27 -18.36
CA ASP A 241 -5.17 -8.01 -18.81
C ASP A 241 -6.18 -6.84 -18.81
N ALA A 242 -7.39 -7.05 -19.33
CA ALA A 242 -8.45 -6.03 -19.33
C ALA A 242 -8.92 -5.66 -17.90
N MET A 243 -9.07 -6.67 -17.03
CA MET A 243 -9.42 -6.45 -15.62
C MET A 243 -8.32 -5.70 -14.88
N GLY A 244 -7.05 -6.04 -15.12
CA GLY A 244 -5.90 -5.35 -14.54
C GLY A 244 -5.88 -3.88 -14.93
N LYS A 245 -6.07 -3.56 -16.22
CA LYS A 245 -6.16 -2.18 -16.71
C LYS A 245 -7.29 -1.39 -16.05
N ALA A 246 -8.49 -1.97 -15.97
CA ALA A 246 -9.61 -1.31 -15.32
C ALA A 246 -9.35 -1.01 -13.83
N ARG A 247 -8.62 -1.90 -13.13
CA ARG A 247 -8.20 -1.67 -11.73
C ARG A 247 -7.15 -0.57 -11.62
N SER A 248 -6.17 -0.55 -12.52
CA SER A 248 -5.17 0.54 -12.58
C SER A 248 -5.81 1.89 -12.89
N ASP A 249 -6.75 1.96 -13.82
CA ASP A 249 -7.48 3.20 -14.16
C ASP A 249 -8.33 3.70 -12.99
N HIS A 250 -8.90 2.78 -12.20
CA HIS A 250 -9.61 3.13 -10.98
C HIS A 250 -8.66 3.65 -9.89
N ALA A 251 -7.51 3.00 -9.71
CA ALA A 251 -6.46 3.47 -8.80
C ALA A 251 -5.96 4.87 -9.16
N ASP A 252 -5.84 5.18 -10.46
CA ASP A 252 -5.48 6.52 -10.93
C ASP A 252 -6.49 7.60 -10.53
N LYS A 253 -7.78 7.25 -10.43
CA LYS A 253 -8.82 8.18 -9.92
C LYS A 253 -8.66 8.36 -8.41
N LEU A 254 -8.51 7.26 -7.67
CA LEU A 254 -8.28 7.30 -6.22
C LEU A 254 -7.04 8.11 -5.84
N LEU A 255 -5.96 8.02 -6.64
CA LEU A 255 -4.75 8.80 -6.42
C LEU A 255 -5.01 10.31 -6.57
N LYS A 256 -5.87 10.72 -7.52
CA LYS A 256 -6.29 12.12 -7.71
C LYS A 256 -7.18 12.61 -6.57
N ASP A 257 -7.95 11.71 -5.98
CA ASP A 257 -8.83 11.99 -4.84
C ASP A 257 -8.07 11.97 -3.49
N ASN A 258 -6.75 11.76 -3.52
CA ASN A 258 -5.86 11.61 -2.35
C ASN A 258 -6.14 10.37 -1.48
N GLU A 259 -6.85 9.36 -2.01
CA GLU A 259 -7.04 8.06 -1.36
C GLU A 259 -5.83 7.13 -1.65
N HIS A 260 -4.65 7.51 -1.18
CA HIS A 260 -3.39 6.86 -1.55
C HIS A 260 -3.30 5.37 -1.17
N GLU A 261 -3.75 5.00 0.04
CA GLU A 261 -3.70 3.60 0.52
C GLU A 261 -4.54 2.68 -0.36
N ARG A 262 -5.79 3.08 -0.63
CA ARG A 262 -6.69 2.34 -1.53
C ARG A 262 -6.15 2.30 -2.95
N ALA A 263 -5.55 3.40 -3.45
CA ALA A 263 -4.94 3.39 -4.77
C ALA A 263 -3.83 2.32 -4.87
N ILE A 264 -2.96 2.21 -3.86
CA ILE A 264 -1.89 1.20 -3.80
C ILE A 264 -2.48 -0.22 -3.80
N GLU A 265 -3.48 -0.50 -2.97
CA GLU A 265 -4.16 -1.80 -2.94
C GLU A 265 -4.71 -2.20 -4.32
N TYR A 266 -5.34 -1.25 -5.04
CA TYR A 266 -5.86 -1.52 -6.39
C TYR A 266 -4.74 -1.75 -7.42
N TYR A 267 -3.58 -1.09 -7.29
CA TYR A 267 -2.43 -1.39 -8.13
C TYR A 267 -1.82 -2.76 -7.83
N GLU A 268 -1.77 -3.18 -6.57
CA GLU A 268 -1.33 -4.53 -6.19
C GLU A 268 -2.29 -5.60 -6.75
N MET A 269 -3.60 -5.36 -6.68
CA MET A 269 -4.59 -6.21 -7.33
C MET A 269 -4.39 -6.26 -8.85
N ALA A 270 -4.12 -5.13 -9.49
CA ALA A 270 -3.84 -5.08 -10.92
C ALA A 270 -2.57 -5.87 -11.28
N LYS A 271 -1.50 -5.74 -10.49
CA LYS A 271 -0.26 -6.52 -10.63
C LYS A 271 -0.51 -8.03 -10.58
N MET A 272 -1.28 -8.51 -9.61
CA MET A 272 -1.65 -9.93 -9.52
C MET A 272 -2.44 -10.41 -10.74
N LEU A 273 -3.31 -9.57 -11.31
CA LEU A 273 -4.04 -9.89 -12.54
C LEU A 273 -3.10 -9.94 -13.75
N PHE A 274 -2.14 -9.01 -13.85
CA PHE A 274 -1.15 -9.01 -14.92
C PHE A 274 -0.19 -10.20 -14.85
N GLU A 275 0.19 -10.64 -13.64
CA GLU A 275 0.96 -11.88 -13.42
C GLU A 275 0.20 -13.10 -13.94
N LYS A 276 -1.11 -13.21 -13.68
CA LYS A 276 -1.96 -14.28 -14.24
C LYS A 276 -2.06 -14.22 -15.77
N SER A 277 -2.03 -13.02 -16.35
CA SER A 277 -2.05 -12.85 -17.81
C SER A 277 -0.70 -13.14 -18.49
N GLY A 278 0.41 -13.16 -17.73
CA GLY A 278 1.77 -13.28 -18.27
C GLY A 278 2.28 -12.02 -19.00
N ASN A 279 1.68 -10.86 -18.77
CA ASN A 279 2.06 -9.61 -19.44
C ASN A 279 3.10 -8.81 -18.64
N GLU A 280 4.38 -9.11 -18.84
CA GLU A 280 5.51 -8.49 -18.13
C GLU A 280 5.54 -6.96 -18.20
N LYS A 281 5.12 -6.36 -19.33
CA LYS A 281 5.09 -4.90 -19.49
C LYS A 281 4.11 -4.25 -18.51
N ASN A 282 2.94 -4.84 -18.35
CA ASN A 282 1.92 -4.31 -17.45
C ASN A 282 2.25 -4.59 -15.98
N ILE A 283 2.97 -5.69 -15.68
CA ILE A 283 3.52 -5.93 -14.34
C ILE A 283 4.51 -4.82 -13.96
N ALA A 284 5.44 -4.49 -14.86
CA ALA A 284 6.41 -3.42 -14.63
C ALA A 284 5.74 -2.04 -14.47
N GLU A 285 4.73 -1.74 -15.29
CA GLU A 285 3.97 -0.49 -15.15
C GLU A 285 3.17 -0.45 -13.83
N ALA A 286 2.55 -1.56 -13.40
CA ALA A 286 1.86 -1.64 -12.12
C ALA A 286 2.82 -1.41 -10.94
N ILE A 287 4.02 -1.98 -10.96
CA ILE A 287 5.06 -1.73 -9.94
C ILE A 287 5.45 -0.25 -9.92
N ARG A 288 5.69 0.35 -11.08
CA ARG A 288 6.00 1.80 -11.19
C ARG A 288 4.88 2.68 -10.62
N ARG A 289 3.61 2.27 -10.79
CA ARG A 289 2.45 2.99 -10.24
C ARG A 289 2.31 2.81 -8.73
N ILE A 290 2.66 1.63 -8.19
CA ILE A 290 2.75 1.39 -6.73
C ILE A 290 3.79 2.34 -6.12
N ASP A 291 4.98 2.42 -6.72
CA ASP A 291 6.04 3.34 -6.27
C ASP A 291 5.57 4.80 -6.29
N LEU A 292 4.85 5.21 -7.34
CA LEU A 292 4.25 6.54 -7.43
C LEU A 292 3.20 6.79 -6.34
N GLY A 293 2.41 5.78 -5.98
CA GLY A 293 1.44 5.83 -4.89
C GLY A 293 2.10 6.07 -3.54
N TYR A 294 3.17 5.32 -3.24
CA TYR A 294 3.96 5.52 -2.01
C TYR A 294 4.66 6.89 -2.00
N ASP A 295 5.22 7.33 -3.13
CA ASP A 295 5.81 8.66 -3.27
C ASP A 295 4.80 9.77 -2.97
N ALA A 296 3.58 9.69 -3.52
CA ALA A 296 2.52 10.68 -3.30
C ALA A 296 2.07 10.70 -1.82
N MET A 297 1.87 9.53 -1.22
CA MET A 297 1.49 9.41 0.19
C MET A 297 2.58 9.95 1.14
N ALA A 298 3.85 9.70 0.82
CA ALA A 298 4.97 10.22 1.59
C ALA A 298 5.09 11.75 1.48
N GLN A 299 4.85 12.32 0.28
CA GLN A 299 4.79 13.78 0.10
C GLN A 299 3.65 14.40 0.91
N PHE A 300 2.46 13.79 0.92
CA PHE A 300 1.33 14.29 1.71
C PHE A 300 1.68 14.42 3.21
N HIS A 301 2.28 13.38 3.80
CA HIS A 301 2.73 13.44 5.19
C HIS A 301 3.90 14.41 5.41
N TYR A 302 4.77 14.60 4.42
CA TYR A 302 5.82 15.61 4.48
C TYR A 302 5.23 17.03 4.52
N ASP A 303 4.25 17.32 3.68
CA ASP A 303 3.60 18.63 3.62
C ASP A 303 2.78 18.91 4.89
N GLU A 304 2.06 17.90 5.40
CA GLU A 304 1.36 17.98 6.70
C GLU A 304 2.34 18.30 7.84
N ALA A 305 3.51 17.67 7.85
CA ALA A 305 4.56 17.95 8.84
C ALA A 305 5.06 19.41 8.78
N GLU A 306 5.27 19.95 7.58
CA GLU A 306 5.70 21.35 7.39
C GLU A 306 4.62 22.35 7.83
N VAL A 307 3.34 22.02 7.68
CA VAL A 307 2.23 22.84 8.22
C VAL A 307 2.25 22.80 9.75
N LEU A 308 2.33 21.62 10.35
CA LEU A 308 2.38 21.47 11.81
C LEU A 308 3.60 22.16 12.43
N LEU A 309 4.74 22.15 11.73
CA LEU A 309 5.95 22.86 12.15
C LEU A 309 5.72 24.37 12.21
N LYS A 310 5.04 24.94 11.21
CA LYS A 310 4.68 26.37 11.17
C LYS A 310 3.69 26.77 12.26
N GLU A 311 2.79 25.85 12.64
CA GLU A 311 1.86 26.05 13.74
C GLU A 311 2.52 25.96 15.13
N GLY A 312 3.75 25.44 15.21
CA GLY A 312 4.45 25.19 16.48
C GLY A 312 4.09 23.85 17.14
N ASN A 313 3.38 22.97 16.43
CA ASN A 313 3.04 21.62 16.87
C ASN A 313 4.20 20.65 16.61
N PHE A 314 5.34 20.88 17.28
CA PHE A 314 6.62 20.22 16.98
C PHE A 314 6.59 18.69 17.15
N GLU A 315 5.88 18.18 18.15
CA GLU A 315 5.81 16.73 18.41
C GLU A 315 5.16 16.00 17.23
N TRP A 316 4.01 16.48 16.78
CA TRP A 316 3.30 15.93 15.63
C TRP A 316 4.07 16.10 14.33
N ALA A 317 4.72 17.26 14.13
CA ALA A 317 5.57 17.48 12.95
C ALA A 317 6.70 16.43 12.85
N VAL A 318 7.39 16.14 13.95
CA VAL A 318 8.44 15.11 13.99
C VAL A 318 7.89 13.73 13.67
N VAL A 319 6.72 13.37 14.22
CA VAL A 319 6.06 12.08 13.94
C VAL A 319 5.74 11.95 12.45
N GLN A 320 5.19 13.01 11.84
CA GLN A 320 4.84 13.01 10.42
C GLN A 320 6.07 12.92 9.51
N PHE A 321 7.17 13.63 9.81
CA PHE A 321 8.43 13.47 9.06
C PHE A 321 9.00 12.05 9.16
N LYS A 322 8.87 11.40 10.32
CA LYS A 322 9.29 9.98 10.49
C LYS A 322 8.40 9.05 9.67
N LYS A 323 7.07 9.26 9.68
CA LYS A 323 6.13 8.48 8.86
C LYS A 323 6.43 8.63 7.37
N ALA A 324 6.63 9.86 6.89
CA ALA A 324 7.03 10.12 5.51
C ALA A 324 8.36 9.40 5.15
N ARG A 325 9.35 9.40 6.05
CA ARG A 325 10.61 8.68 5.86
C ARG A 325 10.40 7.16 5.72
N GLU A 326 9.56 6.58 6.58
CA GLU A 326 9.21 5.16 6.53
C GLU A 326 8.51 4.79 5.23
N LEU A 327 7.58 5.62 4.77
CA LEU A 327 6.93 5.42 3.47
C LEU A 327 7.92 5.49 2.30
N TYR A 328 8.87 6.42 2.33
CA TYR A 328 9.94 6.45 1.34
C TYR A 328 10.89 5.23 1.41
N MET A 329 10.86 4.39 2.46
CA MET A 329 11.62 3.13 2.46
C MET A 329 11.07 2.11 1.47
N PHE A 330 9.79 2.20 1.12
CA PHE A 330 9.18 1.37 0.07
C PHE A 330 9.51 1.89 -1.34
N THR A 331 10.01 3.12 -1.45
CA THR A 331 10.45 3.72 -2.71
C THR A 331 11.95 3.54 -2.92
N THR A 332 12.41 3.60 -4.17
CA THR A 332 13.84 3.47 -4.51
C THR A 332 14.66 4.73 -4.25
N ASP A 333 14.04 5.87 -3.95
CA ASP A 333 14.74 7.16 -3.82
C ASP A 333 15.40 7.34 -2.43
N SER A 334 16.72 7.17 -2.38
CA SER A 334 17.52 7.41 -1.15
C SER A 334 17.64 8.89 -0.78
N LYS A 335 17.55 9.82 -1.74
CA LYS A 335 17.70 11.26 -1.49
C LYS A 335 16.49 11.81 -0.74
N LYS A 336 15.27 11.42 -1.14
CA LYS A 336 14.04 11.81 -0.42
C LYS A 336 14.04 11.32 1.02
N ARG A 337 14.47 10.07 1.25
CA ARG A 337 14.64 9.52 2.62
C ARG A 337 15.60 10.33 3.48
N ALA A 338 16.77 10.66 2.92
CA ALA A 338 17.76 11.49 3.62
C ALA A 338 17.20 12.88 3.95
N ARG A 339 16.48 13.50 3.01
CA ARG A 339 15.82 14.81 3.21
C ARG A 339 14.79 14.76 4.33
N CYS A 340 13.95 13.74 4.42
CA CYS A 340 13.00 13.58 5.53
C CYS A 340 13.72 13.42 6.88
N ALA A 341 14.81 12.65 6.92
CA ALA A 341 15.60 12.48 8.15
C ALA A 341 16.29 13.78 8.58
N GLU A 342 16.79 14.57 7.64
CA GLU A 342 17.35 15.91 7.90
C GLU A 342 16.27 16.86 8.43
N ARG A 343 15.12 16.92 7.78
CA ARG A 343 14.00 17.76 8.20
C ARG A 343 13.43 17.39 9.57
N ALA A 344 13.38 16.09 9.90
CA ALA A 344 13.03 15.66 11.25
C ALA A 344 14.04 16.18 12.30
N ARG A 345 15.35 16.21 11.99
CA ARG A 345 16.37 16.79 12.88
C ARG A 345 16.20 18.30 13.02
N ASP A 346 15.91 19.00 11.92
CA ASP A 346 15.64 20.44 11.95
C ASP A 346 14.43 20.77 12.83
N ALA A 347 13.36 19.99 12.72
CA ALA A 347 12.18 20.12 13.59
C ALA A 347 12.53 19.95 15.08
N TYR A 348 13.40 19.00 15.43
CA TYR A 348 13.91 18.86 16.80
C TYR A 348 14.71 20.07 17.27
N ILE A 349 15.53 20.66 16.39
CA ILE A 349 16.31 21.86 16.70
C ILE A 349 15.39 23.06 16.93
N GLU A 350 14.36 23.25 16.09
CA GLU A 350 13.36 24.31 16.26
C GLU A 350 12.55 24.14 17.54
N TRP A 351 12.14 22.91 17.85
CA TRP A 351 11.48 22.60 19.12
C TRP A 351 12.38 22.94 20.32
N GLY A 352 13.66 22.57 20.26
CA GLY A 352 14.64 22.93 21.28
C GLY A 352 14.78 24.44 21.48
N LYS A 353 14.77 25.23 20.41
CA LYS A 353 14.81 26.71 20.48
C LYS A 353 13.54 27.29 21.11
N HIS A 354 12.39 26.73 20.82
CA HIS A 354 11.12 27.14 21.44
C HIS A 354 11.14 26.90 22.95
N LEU A 355 11.53 25.69 23.37
CA LEU A 355 11.66 25.33 24.79
C LEU A 355 12.74 26.16 25.51
N GLU A 356 13.86 26.48 24.84
CA GLU A 356 14.88 27.39 25.36
C GLU A 356 14.29 28.78 25.62
N SER A 357 13.46 29.28 24.70
CA SER A 357 12.81 30.59 24.81
C SER A 357 11.78 30.62 25.95
N GLU A 358 10.99 29.55 26.12
CA GLU A 358 10.09 29.38 27.28
C GLU A 358 10.86 29.33 28.60
N GLY A 359 11.97 28.59 28.64
CA GLY A 359 12.87 28.53 29.81
C GLY A 359 13.45 29.90 30.15
N ASP A 360 13.88 30.66 29.15
CA ASP A 360 14.38 32.04 29.32
C ASP A 360 13.27 32.97 29.86
N GLN A 361 12.00 32.78 29.46
CA GLN A 361 10.86 33.53 29.98
C GLN A 361 10.55 33.17 31.45
N LEU A 362 10.49 31.89 31.79
CA LEU A 362 10.26 31.42 33.17
C LEU A 362 11.38 31.87 34.13
N ALA A 363 12.62 31.91 33.65
CA ALA A 363 13.75 32.42 34.41
C ALA A 363 13.59 33.93 34.72
N LYS A 364 13.07 34.73 33.78
CA LYS A 364 12.75 36.15 34.01
C LYS A 364 11.62 36.33 35.02
N GLU A 365 10.64 35.42 35.04
CA GLU A 365 9.56 35.38 36.03
C GLU A 365 10.01 34.85 37.41
N SER A 366 11.30 34.57 37.61
CA SER A 366 11.88 33.99 38.83
C SER A 366 11.38 32.57 39.17
N LYS A 367 10.78 31.85 38.21
CA LYS A 367 10.39 30.43 38.35
C LYS A 367 11.55 29.52 37.96
N THR A 368 12.59 29.49 38.79
CA THR A 368 13.88 28.81 38.47
C THR A 368 13.74 27.30 38.27
N ARG A 369 12.93 26.62 39.08
CA ARG A 369 12.70 25.17 38.97
C ARG A 369 12.06 24.79 37.63
N ASP A 370 11.03 25.52 37.21
CA ASP A 370 10.32 25.23 35.96
C ASP A 370 11.19 25.56 34.76
N ALA A 371 11.98 26.65 34.84
CA ALA A 371 12.98 26.99 33.83
C ALA A 371 14.04 25.89 33.67
N LEU A 372 14.54 25.32 34.77
CA LEU A 372 15.49 24.21 34.74
C LEU A 372 14.91 22.98 34.02
N SER A 373 13.66 22.62 34.29
CA SER A 373 12.98 21.51 33.58
C SER A 373 12.93 21.78 32.08
N LYS A 374 12.51 22.99 31.68
CA LYS A 374 12.43 23.36 30.25
C LYS A 374 13.78 23.35 29.55
N TYR A 375 14.86 23.76 30.23
CA TYR A 375 16.21 23.65 29.66
C TYR A 375 16.68 22.19 29.52
N GLN A 376 16.33 21.31 30.47
CA GLN A 376 16.65 19.88 30.35
C GLN A 376 15.91 19.24 29.16
N ASP A 377 14.63 19.58 28.98
CA ASP A 377 13.82 19.13 27.84
C ASP A 377 14.41 19.66 26.52
N ALA A 378 14.74 20.94 26.44
CA ALA A 378 15.40 21.54 25.28
C ALA A 378 16.74 20.84 24.97
N ALA A 379 17.54 20.49 25.99
CA ALA A 379 18.80 19.77 25.81
C ALA A 379 18.61 18.35 25.29
N ALA A 380 17.50 17.68 25.65
CA ALA A 380 17.14 16.39 25.06
C ALA A 380 16.81 16.55 23.56
N LYS A 381 16.02 17.57 23.19
CA LYS A 381 15.67 17.83 21.78
C LYS A 381 16.87 18.23 20.92
N PHE A 382 17.81 19.02 21.44
CA PHE A 382 19.06 19.29 20.71
C PHE A 382 19.96 18.07 20.55
N ARG A 383 19.92 17.09 21.47
CA ARG A 383 20.61 15.79 21.28
C ARG A 383 19.98 14.99 20.16
N GLU A 384 18.65 14.91 20.13
CA GLU A 384 17.91 14.23 19.06
C GLU A 384 18.15 14.90 17.69
N GLY A 385 18.22 16.23 17.65
CA GLY A 385 18.53 17.00 16.43
C GLY A 385 20.02 17.01 16.02
N GLY A 386 20.94 16.66 16.92
CA GLY A 386 22.39 16.64 16.65
C GLY A 386 23.10 18.00 16.72
N ASP A 387 22.48 19.05 17.28
CA ASP A 387 23.12 20.38 17.44
C ASP A 387 24.00 20.44 18.70
N THR A 388 25.25 20.00 18.54
CA THR A 388 26.25 20.02 19.63
C THR A 388 26.66 21.43 20.06
N LYS A 389 26.53 22.44 19.20
CA LYS A 389 26.94 23.82 19.53
C LYS A 389 25.94 24.45 20.49
N ARG A 390 24.64 24.34 20.19
CA ARG A 390 23.57 24.82 21.07
C ARG A 390 23.55 24.09 22.40
N LEU A 391 23.78 22.78 22.38
CA LEU A 391 23.84 21.97 23.60
C LEU A 391 24.88 22.48 24.61
N ARG A 392 26.11 22.78 24.16
CA ARG A 392 27.15 23.35 25.03
C ARG A 392 26.77 24.70 25.63
N GLY A 393 25.99 25.51 24.90
CA GLY A 393 25.45 26.78 25.39
C GLY A 393 24.39 26.57 26.47
N LEU A 394 23.49 25.62 26.22
CA LEU A 394 22.40 25.28 27.12
C LEU A 394 22.90 24.62 28.43
N ASP A 395 23.93 23.78 28.37
CA ASP A 395 24.57 23.19 29.56
C ASP A 395 25.15 24.25 30.52
N LYS A 396 25.53 25.42 30.01
CA LYS A 396 25.95 26.55 30.85
C LYS A 396 24.75 27.24 31.51
N LYS A 397 23.62 27.36 30.80
CA LYS A 397 22.36 27.87 31.37
C LYS A 397 21.82 26.94 32.46
N ILE A 398 21.82 25.62 32.21
CA ILE A 398 21.40 24.58 33.17
C ILE A 398 22.25 24.62 34.44
N ARG A 399 23.56 24.84 34.34
CA ARG A 399 24.44 24.96 35.53
C ARG A 399 24.27 26.27 36.30
N LYS A 400 23.68 27.29 35.67
CA LYS A 400 23.48 28.62 36.27
C LYS A 400 22.11 28.76 36.93
N ALA A 401 21.08 28.15 36.33
CA ALA A 401 19.74 28.03 36.89
C ALA A 401 19.73 27.10 38.10
#